data_AF-A0A947TNV0-F1
#
_entry.id   AF-A0A947TNV0-F1
#
_cell.length_a   1.000
_cell.length_b   1.000
_cell.length_c   1.000
_cell.angle_alpha   90.00
_cell.angle_beta   90.00
_cell.angle_gamma   90.00
#
_symmetry.space_group_name_H-M   'P 1'
#
loop_
_entity.id
_entity.type
_entity.pdbx_description
1 polymer ?
#
loop_
_entity_poly.entity_id
_entity_poly.type
_entity_poly.pdbx_seq_one_letter_code
_entity_poly.pdbx_strand_id
1 'polypeptide(L)'
;MQKIHQFLKDRGEQLDSDIATATRIPLEDVRLYLAELSKRGDIIACHTTRFINGKKIEGMLCRVAGYTPSASPGRKPKART
;
A
#
# COMPACT_ATOMS: atom_id res chain seq x y z
N MET A 1 -5.93 -0.20 12.81
CA MET A 1 -6.92 -0.30 11.72
C MET A 1 -6.90 0.92 10.79
N GLN A 2 -7.46 2.09 11.17
CA GLN A 2 -7.53 3.26 10.26
C GLN A 2 -6.17 3.81 9.82
N LYS A 3 -5.13 3.72 10.66
CA LYS A 3 -3.79 4.27 10.37
C LYS A 3 -3.15 3.67 9.10
N ILE A 4 -3.23 2.34 8.90
CA ILE A 4 -2.64 1.67 7.73
C ILE A 4 -3.44 2.01 6.46
N HIS A 5 -4.77 1.98 6.55
CA HIS A 5 -5.62 2.31 5.41
C HIS A 5 -5.44 3.77 4.95
N GLN A 6 -5.37 4.72 5.90
CA GLN A 6 -5.09 6.13 5.57
C GLN A 6 -3.68 6.29 4.97
N PHE A 7 -2.68 5.63 5.55
CA PHE A 7 -1.31 5.65 5.03
C PHE A 7 -1.24 5.18 3.56
N LEU A 8 -1.96 4.11 3.21
CA LEU A 8 -2.06 3.59 1.84
C LEU A 8 -2.82 4.55 0.89
N LYS A 9 -3.81 5.31 1.38
CA LYS A 9 -4.48 6.33 0.56
C LYS A 9 -3.53 7.47 0.22
N ASP A 10 -2.74 7.92 1.19
CA ASP A 10 -1.88 9.10 1.03
C ASP A 10 -0.63 8.79 0.19
N ARG A 11 -0.09 7.57 0.29
CA ARG A 11 1.18 7.18 -0.35
C ARG A 11 1.02 6.19 -1.50
N GLY A 12 -0.17 5.66 -1.72
CA GLY A 12 -0.44 4.65 -2.73
C GLY A 12 0.07 3.26 -2.34
N GLU A 13 0.61 2.55 -3.33
CA GLU A 13 1.13 1.19 -3.15
C GLU A 13 2.41 1.20 -2.30
N GLN A 14 2.46 0.32 -1.28
CA GLN A 14 3.57 0.22 -0.33
C GLN A 14 3.85 -1.23 0.04
N LEU A 15 5.10 -1.54 0.42
CA LEU A 15 5.45 -2.84 0.99
C LEU A 15 5.00 -2.93 2.46
N ASP A 16 4.69 -4.14 2.91
CA ASP A 16 4.44 -4.46 4.32
C ASP A 16 5.60 -4.02 5.24
N SER A 17 6.85 -4.16 4.81
CA SER A 17 8.04 -3.65 5.53
C SER A 17 8.07 -2.13 5.66
N ASP A 18 7.67 -1.41 4.62
CA ASP A 18 7.68 0.06 4.60
C ASP A 18 6.53 0.60 5.46
N ILE A 19 5.36 -0.07 5.41
CA ILE A 19 4.22 0.21 6.27
C ILE A 19 4.60 0.00 7.75
N ALA A 20 5.26 -1.12 8.08
CA ALA A 20 5.71 -1.39 9.45
C ALA A 20 6.64 -0.30 9.96
N THR A 21 7.64 0.07 9.15
CA THR A 21 8.60 1.13 9.49
C THR A 21 7.91 2.48 9.69
N ALA A 22 7.01 2.87 8.78
CA ALA A 22 6.38 4.18 8.83
C ALA A 22 5.29 4.30 9.92
N THR A 23 4.58 3.21 10.21
CA THR A 23 3.53 3.18 11.24
C THR A 23 4.06 2.85 12.63
N ARG A 24 5.33 2.41 12.74
CA ARG A 24 5.98 1.90 13.97
C ARG A 24 5.20 0.73 14.58
N ILE A 25 4.63 -0.11 13.74
CA ILE A 25 3.92 -1.34 14.12
C ILE A 25 4.83 -2.52 13.76
N PRO A 26 4.95 -3.56 14.61
CA PRO A 26 5.66 -4.78 14.27
C PRO A 26 5.17 -5.38 12.95
N LEU A 27 6.06 -5.96 12.16
CA LEU A 27 5.73 -6.48 10.83
C LEU A 27 4.66 -7.57 10.87
N GLU A 28 4.69 -8.42 11.89
CA GLU A 28 3.70 -9.48 12.11
C GLU A 28 2.28 -8.91 12.31
N ASP A 29 2.15 -7.89 13.16
CA ASP A 29 0.88 -7.21 13.40
C ASP A 29 0.39 -6.50 12.14
N VAL A 30 1.30 -5.86 11.39
CA VAL A 30 0.96 -5.27 10.08
C VAL A 30 0.40 -6.31 9.13
N ARG A 31 1.03 -7.49 9.04
CA ARG A 31 0.54 -8.58 8.18
C ARG A 31 -0.82 -9.10 8.61
N LEU A 32 -1.07 -9.24 9.92
CA LEU A 32 -2.39 -9.61 10.45
C LEU A 32 -3.45 -8.57 10.05
N TYR A 33 -3.15 -7.29 10.19
CA TYR A 33 -4.08 -6.21 9.81
C TYR A 33 -4.34 -6.13 8.31
N LEU A 34 -3.30 -6.34 7.49
CA LEU A 34 -3.43 -6.36 6.03
C LEU A 34 -4.25 -7.56 5.57
N ALA A 35 -4.10 -8.73 6.21
CA ALA A 35 -4.92 -9.90 5.92
C ALA A 35 -6.41 -9.64 6.23
N GLU A 36 -6.72 -8.97 7.33
CA GLU A 36 -8.10 -8.59 7.66
C GLU A 36 -8.68 -7.58 6.64
N LEU A 37 -7.92 -6.54 6.30
CA LEU A 37 -8.31 -5.54 5.29
C LEU A 37 -8.53 -6.19 3.91
N SER A 38 -7.66 -7.12 3.52
CA SER A 38 -7.78 -7.84 2.26
C SER A 38 -9.02 -8.75 2.26
N LYS A 39 -9.31 -9.44 3.36
CA LYS A 39 -10.51 -10.27 3.52
C LYS A 39 -11.80 -9.46 3.38
N ARG A 40 -11.81 -8.20 3.83
CA ARG A 40 -12.94 -7.28 3.66
C ARG A 40 -13.04 -6.67 2.26
N GLY A 41 -11.99 -6.78 1.44
CA GLY A 41 -11.92 -6.14 0.12
C GLY A 41 -11.52 -4.67 0.16
N ASP A 42 -11.05 -4.16 1.31
CA ASP A 42 -10.62 -2.76 1.46
C ASP A 42 -9.30 -2.48 0.71
N ILE A 43 -8.45 -3.50 0.60
CA ILE A 43 -7.14 -3.42 -0.04
C ILE A 43 -6.93 -4.59 -1.00
N ILE A 44 -6.03 -4.37 -1.95
CA ILE A 44 -5.44 -5.42 -2.78
C ILE A 44 -4.03 -5.68 -2.23
N ALA A 45 -3.72 -6.95 -1.95
CA ALA A 45 -2.44 -7.39 -1.42
C ALA A 45 -1.88 -8.53 -2.28
N CYS A 46 -0.63 -8.39 -2.71
CA CYS A 46 0.06 -9.36 -3.59
C CYS A 46 1.40 -9.77 -2.97
N HIS A 47 1.67 -11.08 -2.94
CA HIS A 47 2.99 -11.59 -2.60
C HIS A 47 3.98 -11.18 -3.70
N THR A 48 5.09 -10.58 -3.31
CA THR A 48 6.14 -10.14 -4.23
C THR A 48 7.48 -10.69 -3.79
N THR A 49 8.28 -11.07 -4.77
CA THR A 49 9.71 -11.32 -4.58
C THR A 49 10.47 -10.19 -5.26
N ARG A 50 11.33 -9.50 -4.53
CA ARG A 50 12.22 -8.45 -5.03
C ARG A 50 13.66 -8.91 -4.89
N PHE A 51 14.51 -8.52 -5.83
CA PHE A 51 15.95 -8.73 -5.73
C PHE A 51 16.63 -7.38 -5.59
N ILE A 52 17.17 -7.08 -4.40
CA ILE A 52 17.90 -5.85 -4.13
C ILE A 52 19.37 -6.23 -3.93
N ASN A 53 20.26 -5.69 -4.78
CA ASN A 53 21.70 -6.01 -4.77
C ASN A 53 21.98 -7.52 -4.83
N GLY A 54 21.21 -8.26 -5.64
CA GLY A 54 21.31 -9.71 -5.78
C GLY A 54 20.73 -10.52 -4.62
N LYS A 55 20.22 -9.88 -3.55
CA LYS A 55 19.57 -10.57 -2.43
C LYS A 55 18.07 -10.68 -2.66
N LYS A 56 17.55 -11.90 -2.53
CA LYS A 56 16.11 -12.19 -2.57
C LYS A 56 15.44 -11.63 -1.32
N ILE A 57 14.37 -10.86 -1.51
CA ILE A 57 13.53 -10.29 -0.47
C ILE A 57 12.09 -10.66 -0.81
N GLU A 58 11.42 -11.33 0.12
CA GLU A 58 10.01 -11.66 0.01
C GLU A 58 9.18 -10.72 0.88
N GLY A 59 8.06 -10.25 0.35
CA GLY A 59 7.18 -9.34 1.05
C GLY A 59 5.81 -9.27 0.39
N MET A 60 5.01 -8.31 0.83
CA MET A 60 3.65 -8.12 0.34
C MET A 60 3.46 -6.67 -0.11
N LEU A 61 3.10 -6.48 -1.37
CA LEU A 61 2.70 -5.17 -1.91
C LEU A 61 1.22 -4.95 -1.64
N CYS A 62 0.90 -3.81 -1.05
CA CYS A 62 -0.46 -3.46 -0.63
C CYS A 62 -0.86 -2.11 -1.19
N ARG A 63 -2.11 -2.00 -1.68
CA ARG A 63 -2.74 -0.75 -2.11
C ARG A 63 -4.24 -0.74 -1.81
N VAL A 64 -4.85 0.43 -1.71
CA VAL A 64 -6.30 0.55 -1.50
C VAL A 64 -7.07 0.05 -2.73
N ALA A 65 -8.11 -0.77 -2.51
CA ALA A 65 -8.96 -1.28 -3.58
C ALA A 65 -9.82 -0.16 -4.17
N GLY A 66 -9.91 -0.10 -5.51
CA GLY A 66 -10.75 0.89 -6.21
C GLY A 66 -10.36 2.36 -6.03
N TYR A 67 -9.24 2.67 -5.35
CA TYR A 67 -8.81 4.04 -5.13
C TYR A 67 -8.07 4.60 -6.35
N THR A 68 -8.58 5.71 -6.89
CA THR A 68 -7.87 6.49 -7.91
C THR A 68 -7.27 7.73 -7.23
N PRO A 69 -5.94 7.90 -7.23
CA PRO A 69 -5.30 9.04 -6.60
C PRO A 69 -5.71 10.35 -7.31
N SER A 70 -5.65 11.46 -6.57
CA SER A 70 -5.86 12.78 -7.15
C SER A 70 -4.88 13.05 -8.28
N ALA A 71 -5.29 13.84 -9.27
CA ALA A 71 -4.40 14.27 -10.34
C ALA A 71 -3.15 14.96 -9.76
N SER A 72 -1.98 14.62 -10.29
CA SER A 72 -0.73 15.28 -9.88
C SER A 72 -0.81 16.79 -10.04
N PRO A 73 -0.19 17.58 -9.15
CA PRO A 73 -0.08 19.02 -9.29
C PRO A 73 0.49 19.41 -10.66
N GLY A 74 -0.08 20.44 -11.30
CA GLY A 74 0.36 20.90 -12.63
C GLY A 74 -0.16 20.07 -13.81
N ARG A 75 -0.97 19.03 -13.59
CA ARG A 75 -1.64 18.31 -14.69
C ARG A 75 -2.54 19.27 -15.47
N LYS A 76 -2.40 19.31 -16.80
CA LYS A 76 -3.28 20.09 -17.69
C LYS A 76 -4.76 19.75 -17.40
N PRO A 77 -5.66 20.74 -17.31
CA PRO A 77 -7.09 20.51 -17.14
C PRO A 77 -7.64 19.59 -18.23
N LYS A 78 -8.63 18.77 -17.89
CA LYS A 78 -9.39 18.03 -18.91
C LYS A 78 -10.12 19.04 -19.82
N ALA A 79 -10.36 18.66 -21.07
CA ALA A 79 -11.20 19.46 -21.97
C ALA A 79 -12.54 19.75 -21.28
N ARG A 80 -13.00 21.01 -21.31
CA ARG A 80 -14.34 21.35 -20.84
C ARG A 80 -15.33 20.67 -21.78
N THR A 81 -16.19 19.81 -21.23
CA THR A 81 -17.37 19.27 -21.92
C THR A 81 -18.53 20.20 -21.64
#